data_AF-A0A924LFP1-F1
#
_entry.id   AF-A0A924LFP1-F1
#
_cell.length_a   1.000
_cell.length_b   1.000
_cell.length_c   1.000
_cell.angle_alpha   90.00
_cell.angle_beta   90.00
_cell.angle_gamma   90.00
#
_symmetry.space_group_name_H-M   'P 1'
#
loop_
_entity.id
_entity.type
_entity.pdbx_description
1 polymer ?
#
loop_
_entity_poly.entity_id
_entity_poly.type
_entity_poly.pdbx_seq_one_letter_code
_entity_poly.pdbx_strand_id
1 'polypeptide(L)'
;EVAGYKGEKVVLLGPMDIPSTKAMAEVTADVLKKIGMNLDFQAMDWATLVQRRAKSDPVDAGGWSIFQTSWAGLDQFNPAGHVFLRSNGKAASPGWPSSEKIEALRDEWFRAPNMAAQQRVAEQLQLQAFEDVPYIPLGQMISRTAYRADLTGVLEGMPLFWNVRRV
;
A
#
# COMPACT_ATOMS: atom_id res chain seq x y z
N GLU A 1 13.61 13.50 17.59
CA GLU A 1 14.92 13.52 18.28
C GLU A 1 15.49 12.12 18.53
N VAL A 2 14.77 11.18 19.15
CA VAL A 2 15.26 9.80 19.39
C VAL A 2 15.69 9.06 18.10
N ALA A 3 15.02 9.31 16.97
CA ALA A 3 15.37 8.72 15.67
C ALA A 3 16.71 9.20 15.08
N GLY A 4 17.34 10.24 15.64
CA GLY A 4 18.63 10.74 15.16
C GLY A 4 18.60 11.44 13.79
N TYR A 5 17.42 11.80 13.27
CA TYR A 5 17.24 12.50 12.00
C TYR A 5 17.97 13.85 12.00
N LYS A 6 18.82 14.10 10.99
CA LYS A 6 19.67 15.30 10.85
C LYS A 6 19.25 16.20 9.68
N GLY A 7 18.07 15.97 9.11
CA GLY A 7 17.61 16.71 7.93
C GLY A 7 17.97 16.03 6.61
N GLU A 8 18.22 14.72 6.63
CA GLU A 8 18.42 13.92 5.41
C GLU A 8 17.22 14.11 4.46
N LYS A 9 17.51 14.20 3.16
CA LYS A 9 16.49 14.42 2.12
C LYS A 9 15.50 13.27 2.09
N VAL A 10 14.21 13.59 2.11
CA VAL A 10 13.10 12.66 1.98
C VAL A 10 12.45 12.90 0.62
N VAL A 11 12.50 11.90 -0.26
CA VAL A 11 11.91 12.00 -1.61
C VAL A 11 10.53 11.36 -1.62
N LEU A 12 9.50 12.17 -1.85
CA LEU A 12 8.11 11.72 -1.98
C LEU A 12 7.69 11.74 -3.46
N LEU A 13 7.38 10.56 -4.00
CA LEU A 13 6.83 10.41 -5.36
C LEU A 13 5.31 10.61 -5.31
N GLY A 14 4.82 11.69 -5.91
CA GLY A 14 3.40 12.07 -5.92
C GLY A 14 2.75 11.89 -7.28
N PRO A 15 1.96 10.81 -7.51
CA PRO A 15 1.19 10.64 -8.74
C PRO A 15 -0.06 11.54 -8.73
N MET A 16 -0.14 12.49 -9.66
CA MET A 16 -1.11 13.60 -9.64
C MET A 16 -2.32 13.40 -10.55
N ASP A 17 -2.30 12.38 -11.38
CA ASP A 17 -3.31 12.05 -12.40
C ASP A 17 -4.42 11.12 -11.89
N ILE A 18 -4.23 10.49 -10.72
CA ILE A 18 -5.26 9.70 -10.03
C ILE A 18 -5.73 10.49 -8.79
N PRO A 19 -7.02 10.89 -8.71
CA PRO A 19 -7.50 11.77 -7.65
C PRO A 19 -7.24 11.27 -6.21
N SER A 20 -7.41 9.97 -5.96
CA SER A 20 -7.20 9.39 -4.64
C SER A 20 -5.73 9.44 -4.21
N THR A 21 -4.80 9.06 -5.10
CA THR A 21 -3.37 9.08 -4.79
C THR A 21 -2.83 10.49 -4.70
N LYS A 22 -3.33 11.42 -5.53
CA LYS A 22 -3.02 12.85 -5.42
C LYS A 22 -3.35 13.38 -4.03
N ALA A 23 -4.57 13.15 -3.56
CA ALA A 23 -5.00 13.61 -2.24
C ALA A 23 -4.13 13.04 -1.11
N MET A 24 -3.81 11.74 -1.17
CA MET A 24 -2.92 11.11 -0.17
C MET A 24 -1.50 11.70 -0.23
N ALA A 25 -0.97 11.97 -1.42
CA ALA A 25 0.36 12.54 -1.60
C ALA A 25 0.45 13.99 -1.08
N GLU A 26 -0.55 14.82 -1.37
CA GLU A 26 -0.61 16.21 -0.88
C GLU A 26 -0.71 16.27 0.64
N VAL A 27 -1.57 15.44 1.26
CA VAL A 27 -1.67 15.35 2.73
C VAL A 27 -0.37 14.85 3.34
N THR A 28 0.26 13.84 2.75
CA THR A 28 1.55 13.32 3.23
C THR A 28 2.63 14.41 3.15
N ALA A 29 2.68 15.16 2.04
CA ALA A 29 3.65 16.23 1.85
C ALA A 29 3.48 17.35 2.90
N ASP A 30 2.23 17.75 3.17
CA ASP A 30 1.91 18.73 4.21
C ASP A 30 2.31 18.25 5.61
N VAL A 31 1.97 17.01 5.97
CA VAL A 31 2.33 16.41 7.26
C VAL A 31 3.85 16.34 7.43
N LEU A 32 4.58 15.84 6.44
CA LEU A 32 6.05 15.73 6.49
C LEU A 32 6.73 17.10 6.67
N LYS A 33 6.23 18.14 5.99
CA LYS A 33 6.72 19.51 6.17
C LYS A 33 6.43 20.03 7.58
N LYS A 34 5.22 19.81 8.11
CA LYS A 34 4.82 20.25 9.46
C LYS A 34 5.64 19.60 10.57
N ILE A 35 6.07 18.36 10.38
CA ILE A 35 6.97 17.68 11.34
C ILE A 35 8.46 17.97 11.09
N GLY A 36 8.79 18.88 10.16
CA GLY A 36 10.15 19.37 9.95
C GLY A 36 11.04 18.51 9.06
N MET A 37 10.48 17.64 8.21
CA MET A 37 11.28 16.83 7.28
C MET A 37 11.77 17.66 6.09
N ASN A 38 13.01 17.41 5.66
CA ASN A 38 13.59 17.95 4.43
C ASN A 38 12.99 17.25 3.19
N LEU A 39 11.79 17.69 2.81
CA LEU A 39 10.98 17.03 1.77
C LEU A 39 11.30 17.54 0.36
N ASP A 40 11.67 16.61 -0.52
CA ASP A 40 11.64 16.76 -1.97
C ASP A 40 10.36 16.10 -2.51
N PHE A 41 9.36 16.90 -2.85
CA PHE A 41 8.10 16.43 -3.41
C PHE A 41 8.15 16.42 -4.94
N GLN A 42 8.08 15.22 -5.53
CA GLN A 42 8.19 15.02 -6.96
C GLN A 42 6.84 14.65 -7.55
N ALA A 43 6.16 15.64 -8.14
CA ALA A 43 4.91 15.45 -8.86
C ALA A 43 5.16 14.74 -10.21
N MET A 44 4.36 13.72 -10.51
CA MET A 44 4.45 12.95 -11.77
C MET A 44 3.11 12.28 -12.11
N ASP A 45 3.01 11.61 -13.25
CA ASP A 45 1.92 10.68 -13.56
C ASP A 45 2.19 9.27 -13.00
N TRP A 46 1.14 8.44 -12.94
CA TRP A 46 1.24 7.09 -12.39
C TRP A 46 2.22 6.18 -13.15
N ALA A 47 2.27 6.27 -14.49
CA ALA A 47 3.16 5.42 -15.28
C ALA A 47 4.64 5.74 -15.00
N THR A 48 4.98 7.03 -14.89
CA THR A 48 6.30 7.49 -14.46
C THR A 48 6.63 6.98 -13.04
N LEU A 49 5.68 7.03 -12.10
CA LEU A 49 5.89 6.50 -10.74
C LEU A 49 6.22 5.00 -10.76
N VAL A 50 5.48 4.21 -11.53
CA VAL A 50 5.70 2.74 -11.64
C VAL A 50 7.14 2.44 -12.08
N GLN A 51 7.70 3.24 -12.98
CA GLN A 51 9.10 3.11 -13.40
C GLN A 51 10.08 3.63 -12.32
N ARG A 52 9.79 4.80 -11.72
CA ARG A 52 10.65 5.41 -10.69
C ARG A 52 10.81 4.52 -9.46
N ARG A 53 9.75 3.86 -9.00
CA ARG A 53 9.79 3.05 -7.76
C ARG A 53 10.64 1.78 -7.88
N ALA A 54 11.05 1.38 -9.09
CA ALA A 54 11.98 0.27 -9.29
C ALA A 54 13.42 0.61 -8.88
N LYS A 55 13.78 1.90 -8.81
CA LYS A 55 15.07 2.37 -8.31
C LYS A 55 15.18 2.10 -6.80
N SER A 56 16.20 1.33 -6.41
CA SER A 56 16.52 1.02 -5.01
C SER A 56 17.81 1.64 -4.51
N ASP A 57 18.37 2.56 -5.29
CA ASP A 57 19.55 3.35 -4.94
C ASP A 57 19.23 4.34 -3.79
N PRO A 58 20.24 4.90 -3.11
CA PRO A 58 20.05 6.03 -2.19
C PRO A 58 19.35 7.22 -2.85
N VAL A 59 18.68 8.07 -2.05
CA VAL A 59 17.93 9.26 -2.53
C VAL A 59 18.77 10.26 -3.34
N ASP A 60 20.09 10.29 -3.13
CA ASP A 60 21.01 11.15 -3.89
C ASP A 60 21.47 10.54 -5.22
N ALA A 61 21.18 9.26 -5.44
CA ALA A 61 21.43 8.53 -6.69
C ALA A 61 20.13 8.22 -7.46
N GLY A 62 19.06 8.98 -7.20
CA GLY A 62 17.76 8.81 -7.86
C GLY A 62 16.83 7.82 -7.16
N GLY A 63 17.15 7.38 -5.95
CA GLY A 63 16.23 6.67 -5.06
C GLY A 63 15.00 7.49 -4.65
N TRP A 64 14.19 6.87 -3.80
CA TRP A 64 12.98 7.46 -3.25
C TRP A 64 12.76 7.02 -1.80
N SER A 65 11.90 7.72 -1.08
CA SER A 65 11.60 7.43 0.33
C SER A 65 10.14 7.02 0.54
N ILE A 66 9.21 7.69 -0.14
CA ILE A 66 7.76 7.50 0.08
C ILE A 66 7.04 7.54 -1.27
N PHE A 67 6.01 6.70 -1.40
CA PHE A 67 4.98 6.81 -2.44
C PHE A 67 3.64 6.32 -1.90
N GLN A 68 2.55 6.69 -2.55
CA GLN A 68 1.20 6.27 -2.21
C GLN A 68 0.66 5.31 -3.26
N THR A 69 -0.11 4.33 -2.82
CA THR A 69 -0.80 3.38 -3.68
C THR A 69 -2.06 2.87 -3.00
N SER A 70 -2.95 2.28 -3.78
CA SER A 70 -4.08 1.49 -3.31
C SER A 70 -4.02 0.10 -3.92
N TRP A 71 -4.78 -0.83 -3.34
CA TRP A 71 -4.87 -2.21 -3.82
C TRP A 71 -6.29 -2.73 -3.65
N ALA A 72 -6.62 -3.85 -4.30
CA ALA A 72 -7.95 -4.43 -4.11
C ALA A 72 -8.10 -4.94 -2.67
N GLY A 73 -9.24 -4.65 -2.04
CA GLY A 73 -9.50 -5.08 -0.66
C GLY A 73 -9.48 -6.61 -0.49
N LEU A 74 -9.93 -7.35 -1.52
CA LEU A 74 -9.91 -8.82 -1.51
C LEU A 74 -8.49 -9.40 -1.42
N ASP A 75 -7.52 -8.75 -2.06
CA ASP A 75 -6.12 -9.18 -2.01
C ASP A 75 -5.49 -8.95 -0.63
N GLN A 76 -6.10 -8.12 0.22
CA GLN A 76 -5.63 -7.86 1.59
C GLN A 76 -6.41 -8.64 2.66
N PHE A 77 -7.37 -9.48 2.27
CA PHE A 77 -8.30 -10.13 3.20
C PHE A 77 -7.65 -11.18 4.10
N ASN A 78 -6.55 -11.80 3.68
CA ASN A 78 -5.83 -12.79 4.47
C ASN A 78 -4.31 -12.70 4.26
N PRO A 79 -3.50 -13.26 5.18
CA PRO A 79 -2.05 -13.25 5.05
C PRO A 79 -1.54 -13.87 3.74
N ALA A 80 -2.22 -14.87 3.18
CA ALA A 80 -1.74 -15.58 1.98
C ALA A 80 -1.58 -14.65 0.77
N GLY A 81 -2.60 -13.85 0.45
CA GLY A 81 -2.61 -12.93 -0.68
C GLY A 81 -2.07 -11.53 -0.39
N HIS A 82 -1.90 -11.16 0.88
CA HIS A 82 -1.61 -9.79 1.27
C HIS A 82 -0.20 -9.32 0.87
N VAL A 83 -0.16 -8.60 -0.26
CA VAL A 83 1.07 -8.18 -0.96
C VAL A 83 1.96 -7.21 -0.18
N PHE A 84 1.39 -6.36 0.68
CA PHE A 84 2.14 -5.38 1.49
C PHE A 84 2.53 -5.90 2.88
N LEU A 85 1.97 -7.04 3.30
CA LEU A 85 2.39 -7.71 4.53
C LEU A 85 3.63 -8.59 4.30
N ARG A 86 3.92 -8.95 3.05
CA ARG A 86 5.11 -9.74 2.72
C ARG A 86 6.37 -8.91 2.93
N SER A 87 7.32 -9.47 3.68
CA SER A 87 8.53 -8.80 4.17
C SER A 87 9.78 -9.64 3.93
N ASN A 88 9.94 -10.13 2.70
CA ASN A 88 11.08 -10.94 2.25
C ASN A 88 12.10 -10.13 1.41
N GLY A 89 12.34 -8.87 1.78
CA GLY A 89 13.35 -8.00 1.21
C GLY A 89 13.04 -7.58 -0.23
N LYS A 90 14.02 -7.70 -1.15
CA LYS A 90 13.87 -7.26 -2.54
C LYS A 90 12.80 -8.01 -3.34
N ALA A 91 12.37 -9.18 -2.86
CA ALA A 91 11.29 -9.95 -3.46
C ALA A 91 9.89 -9.49 -2.99
N ALA A 92 9.82 -8.60 -2.00
CA ALA A 92 8.58 -8.00 -1.53
C ALA A 92 8.12 -6.85 -2.45
N SER A 93 6.99 -6.23 -2.08
CA SER A 93 6.51 -5.00 -2.71
C SER A 93 7.56 -3.87 -2.65
N PRO A 94 7.49 -2.87 -3.57
CA PRO A 94 8.37 -1.70 -3.52
C PRO A 94 8.40 -1.07 -2.12
N GLY A 95 9.61 -0.85 -1.60
CA GLY A 95 9.89 -0.56 -0.19
C GLY A 95 10.74 -1.64 0.47
N TRP A 96 10.71 -2.85 -0.12
CA TRP A 96 11.60 -3.98 0.19
C TRP A 96 11.69 -4.31 1.70
N PRO A 97 10.58 -4.33 2.45
CA PRO A 97 10.61 -4.62 3.88
C PRO A 97 11.21 -6.00 4.14
N SER A 98 11.97 -6.12 5.23
CA SER A 98 12.61 -7.36 5.64
C SER A 98 12.28 -7.65 7.09
N SER A 99 11.51 -8.72 7.34
CA SER A 99 11.19 -9.19 8.69
C SER A 99 11.05 -10.71 8.69
N GLU A 100 12.00 -11.38 9.35
CA GLU A 100 11.98 -12.83 9.52
C GLU A 100 10.76 -13.29 10.32
N LYS A 101 10.36 -12.51 11.33
CA LYS A 101 9.23 -12.84 12.21
C LYS A 101 7.89 -12.74 11.48
N ILE A 102 7.71 -11.72 10.64
CA ILE A 102 6.52 -11.61 9.77
C ILE A 102 6.45 -12.82 8.84
N GLU A 103 7.53 -13.18 8.16
CA GLU A 103 7.52 -14.31 7.23
C GLU A 103 7.29 -15.64 7.96
N ALA A 104 7.89 -15.86 9.14
CA ALA A 104 7.66 -17.05 9.96
C ALA A 104 6.19 -17.19 10.41
N LEU A 105 5.57 -16.10 10.86
CA LEU A 105 4.16 -16.09 11.26
C LEU A 105 3.21 -16.33 10.07
N ARG A 106 3.54 -15.80 8.89
CA ARG A 106 2.80 -16.11 7.65
C ARG A 106 2.87 -17.62 7.33
N ASP A 107 4.04 -18.19 7.48
CA ASP A 107 4.32 -19.61 7.29
C ASP A 107 3.56 -20.49 8.29
N GLU A 108 3.50 -20.09 9.56
CA GLU A 108 2.70 -20.76 10.60
C GLU A 108 1.20 -20.65 10.31
N TRP A 109 0.73 -19.50 9.82
CA TRP A 109 -0.67 -19.27 9.46
C TRP A 109 -1.17 -20.25 8.39
N PHE A 110 -0.31 -20.61 7.42
CA PHE A 110 -0.59 -21.64 6.42
C PHE A 110 -0.63 -23.06 6.99
N ARG A 111 0.18 -23.35 8.00
CA ARG A 111 0.27 -24.67 8.65
C ARG A 111 -0.74 -24.85 9.79
N ALA A 112 -1.47 -23.80 10.16
CA ALA A 112 -2.42 -23.82 11.25
C ALA A 112 -3.50 -24.91 11.05
N PRO A 113 -3.75 -25.77 12.06
CA PRO A 113 -4.59 -26.95 11.88
C PRO A 113 -6.10 -26.66 11.82
N ASN A 114 -6.53 -25.46 12.20
CA ASN A 114 -7.93 -25.04 12.25
C ASN A 114 -8.06 -23.52 12.31
N MET A 115 -9.29 -23.03 12.14
CA MET A 115 -9.61 -21.60 12.15
C MET A 115 -9.17 -20.88 13.43
N ALA A 116 -9.37 -21.49 14.61
CA ALA A 116 -9.01 -20.87 15.87
C ALA A 116 -7.49 -20.67 16.00
N ALA A 117 -6.68 -21.65 15.57
CA ALA A 117 -5.24 -21.50 15.51
C ALA A 117 -4.83 -20.44 14.48
N GLN A 118 -5.45 -20.46 13.31
CA GLN A 118 -5.19 -19.51 12.23
C GLN A 118 -5.48 -18.05 12.65
N GLN A 119 -6.56 -17.82 13.40
CA GLN A 119 -6.89 -16.50 13.97
C GLN A 119 -5.86 -16.03 15.00
N ARG A 120 -5.40 -16.91 15.91
CA ARG A 120 -4.35 -16.56 16.88
C ARG A 120 -3.03 -16.16 16.21
N VAL A 121 -2.64 -16.87 15.15
CA VAL A 121 -1.43 -16.52 14.39
C VAL A 121 -1.63 -15.21 13.62
N ALA A 122 -2.82 -14.97 13.08
CA ALA A 122 -3.14 -13.72 12.40
C ALA A 122 -3.06 -12.50 13.35
N GLU A 123 -3.51 -12.63 14.60
CA GLU A 123 -3.37 -11.59 15.62
C GLU A 123 -1.90 -11.28 15.91
N GLN A 124 -1.08 -12.31 16.13
CA GLN A 124 0.36 -12.13 16.34
C GLN A 124 1.04 -11.48 15.14
N LEU A 125 0.65 -11.86 13.93
CA LEU A 125 1.16 -11.28 12.69
C LEU A 125 0.77 -9.80 12.54
N GLN A 126 -0.45 -9.42 12.91
CA GLN A 126 -0.87 -8.02 12.92
C GLN A 126 -0.06 -7.21 13.93
N LEU A 127 0.10 -7.71 15.16
CA LEU A 127 0.92 -7.06 16.18
C LEU A 127 2.36 -6.86 15.68
N GLN A 128 2.96 -7.89 15.08
CA GLN A 128 4.31 -7.76 14.52
C GLN A 128 4.37 -6.72 13.40
N ALA A 129 3.35 -6.65 12.54
CA ALA A 129 3.30 -5.65 11.47
C ALA A 129 3.23 -4.20 12.02
N PHE A 130 2.66 -3.98 13.20
CA PHE A 130 2.70 -2.68 13.87
C PHE A 130 4.06 -2.35 14.48
N GLU A 131 4.87 -3.36 14.83
CA GLU A 131 6.25 -3.17 15.29
C GLU A 131 7.20 -2.89 14.13
N ASP A 132 7.15 -3.71 13.07
CA ASP A 132 8.10 -3.64 11.96
C ASP A 132 7.72 -2.62 10.89
N VAL A 133 6.44 -2.24 10.82
CA VAL A 133 5.85 -1.24 9.91
C VAL A 133 6.27 -1.46 8.44
N PRO A 134 5.98 -2.62 7.83
CA PRO A 134 6.34 -2.88 6.43
C PRO A 134 5.63 -1.95 5.44
N TYR A 135 4.48 -1.38 5.85
CA TYR A 135 3.76 -0.32 5.16
C TYR A 135 2.88 0.45 6.18
N ILE A 136 2.38 1.62 5.79
CA ILE A 136 1.45 2.41 6.61
C ILE A 136 0.05 2.35 5.98
N PRO A 137 -0.94 1.70 6.63
CA PRO A 137 -2.32 1.70 6.14
C PRO A 137 -2.95 3.09 6.32
N LEU A 138 -3.43 3.68 5.23
CA LEU A 138 -4.10 4.99 5.26
C LEU A 138 -5.63 4.89 5.38
N GLY A 139 -6.19 3.70 5.17
CA GLY A 139 -7.61 3.42 5.31
C GLY A 139 -8.16 2.53 4.21
N GLN A 140 -9.47 2.38 4.19
CA GLN A 140 -10.23 1.63 3.18
C GLN A 140 -11.30 2.53 2.59
N MET A 141 -11.55 2.41 1.30
CA MET A 141 -12.59 3.15 0.58
C MET A 141 -13.45 2.16 -0.20
N ILE A 142 -14.76 2.40 -0.21
CA ILE A 142 -15.69 1.67 -1.05
C ILE A 142 -16.07 2.57 -2.22
N SER A 143 -15.69 2.18 -3.43
CA SER A 143 -16.10 2.88 -4.64
C SER A 143 -17.61 2.73 -4.85
N ARG A 144 -18.28 3.83 -5.16
CA ARG A 144 -19.70 3.85 -5.54
C ARG A 144 -19.78 3.97 -7.05
N THR A 145 -20.59 3.09 -7.67
CA THR A 145 -20.84 3.13 -9.11
C THR A 145 -22.24 3.66 -9.35
N ALA A 146 -22.35 4.72 -10.14
CA ALA A 146 -23.64 5.23 -10.64
C ALA A 146 -23.79 4.85 -12.11
N TYR A 147 -25.00 4.46 -12.50
CA TYR A 147 -25.35 4.13 -13.87
C TYR A 147 -26.77 4.66 -14.17
N ARG A 148 -27.11 4.78 -15.45
CA ARG A 148 -28.43 5.26 -15.86
C ARG A 148 -29.52 4.31 -15.38
N ALA A 149 -30.69 4.87 -15.06
CA ALA A 149 -31.85 4.10 -14.61
C ALA A 149 -32.38 3.11 -15.67
N ASP A 150 -32.05 3.31 -16.95
CA ASP A 150 -32.39 2.39 -18.04
C ASP A 150 -31.41 1.23 -18.19
N LEU A 151 -30.39 1.10 -17.32
CA LEU A 151 -29.42 -0.01 -17.36
C LEU A 151 -29.74 -1.07 -16.30
N THR A 152 -29.70 -2.34 -16.72
CA THR A 152 -29.83 -3.52 -15.85
C THR A 152 -28.68 -4.50 -16.09
N GLY A 153 -28.52 -5.49 -15.20
CA GLY A 153 -27.47 -6.49 -15.28
C GLY A 153 -26.08 -6.01 -14.85
N VAL A 154 -25.99 -4.85 -14.20
CA VAL A 154 -24.75 -4.34 -13.59
C VAL A 154 -24.44 -5.17 -12.34
N LEU A 155 -23.28 -5.82 -12.32
CA LEU A 155 -22.82 -6.63 -11.18
C LEU A 155 -22.13 -5.75 -10.13
N GLU A 156 -22.20 -6.16 -8.87
CA GLU A 156 -21.40 -5.56 -7.80
C GLU A 156 -19.92 -5.93 -7.95
N GLY A 157 -19.02 -5.00 -7.60
CA GLY A 157 -17.56 -5.20 -7.63
C GLY A 157 -16.87 -4.53 -8.80
N MET A 158 -15.96 -5.25 -9.46
CA MET A 158 -15.20 -4.71 -10.60
C MET A 158 -16.13 -4.42 -11.78
N PRO A 159 -15.83 -3.42 -12.63
CA PRO A 159 -16.61 -3.14 -13.83
C PRO A 159 -16.58 -4.33 -14.81
N LEU A 160 -17.71 -5.06 -14.90
CA LEU A 160 -17.90 -6.22 -15.77
C LEU A 160 -19.11 -5.95 -16.67
N PHE A 161 -18.92 -6.03 -17.99
CA PHE A 161 -19.93 -5.55 -18.96
C PHE A 161 -20.73 -6.65 -19.67
N TRP A 162 -20.44 -7.93 -19.42
CA TRP A 162 -21.03 -9.04 -20.19
C TRP A 162 -22.54 -9.23 -19.97
N ASN A 163 -23.11 -8.76 -18.85
CA ASN A 163 -24.53 -8.87 -18.50
C ASN A 163 -25.30 -7.55 -18.68
N VAL A 164 -24.59 -6.46 -18.98
CA VAL A 164 -25.18 -5.11 -18.97
C VAL A 164 -26.03 -4.90 -20.21
N ARG A 165 -27.29 -4.50 -20.01
CA ARG A 165 -28.23 -4.19 -21.10
C ARG A 165 -29.18 -3.06 -20.71
N ARG A 166 -29.85 -2.48 -21.71
CA ARG A 166 -30.94 -1.54 -21.48
C ARG A 166 -32.26 -2.26 -21.19
N VAL A 167 -33.10 -1.64 -20.36
CA VAL A 167 -34.54 -1.99 -20.20
C VAL A 167 -35.41 -1.12 -21.09
#